data_AF-A0A9D5JTK7-F1
#
_entry.id   AF-A0A9D5JTK7-F1
#
_cell.length_a   1.000
_cell.length_b   1.000
_cell.length_c   1.000
_cell.angle_alpha   90.00
_cell.angle_beta   90.00
_cell.angle_gamma   90.00
#
_symmetry.space_group_name_H-M   'P 1'
#
loop_
_entity.id
_entity.type
_entity.pdbx_description
1 polymer ?
#
loop_
_entity_poly.entity_id
_entity_poly.type
_entity_poly.pdbx_seq_one_letter_code
_entity_poly.pdbx_strand_id
1 'polypeptide(L)'
;MSRLRVKLLAYRGADEACYTEGKEKFGRLLEPQHVEFVDQQPEVLFFLSGGSERGAAACLEAGRFYLFLACQEGNSYAAALEVKAYCEQQGIRSVLLDYAEHGTRGFVRHLYAVLQGLQRLQGQRLGLLGNVSDWLIASNIAPELLQKRLGIRLIQAAWETLPDYRDQPVSEELLRTFQQEDPTSLAETGKVCT
;
A
#
# COMPACT_ATOMS: atom_id res chain seq x y z
N MET A 1 -2.91 -12.20 1.10
CA MET A 1 -3.22 -10.76 0.98
C MET A 1 -3.61 -10.26 2.36
N SER A 2 -2.95 -9.24 2.90
CA SER A 2 -3.31 -8.71 4.23
C SER A 2 -4.67 -8.01 4.18
N ARG A 3 -5.43 -8.05 5.26
CA ARG A 3 -6.65 -7.25 5.37
C ARG A 3 -6.30 -5.81 5.75
N LEU A 4 -7.15 -4.87 5.39
CA LEU A 4 -7.08 -3.49 5.88
C LEU A 4 -7.49 -3.50 7.35
N ARG A 5 -6.61 -3.05 8.24
CA ARG A 5 -6.83 -3.05 9.68
C ARG A 5 -7.49 -1.76 10.09
N VAL A 6 -8.70 -1.88 10.62
CA VAL A 6 -9.58 -0.76 10.97
C VAL A 6 -9.86 -0.79 12.45
N LYS A 7 -9.65 0.34 13.13
CA LYS A 7 -10.11 0.51 14.51
C LYS A 7 -11.36 1.36 14.54
N LEU A 8 -12.41 0.83 15.16
CA LEU A 8 -13.63 1.57 15.46
C LEU A 8 -13.45 2.30 16.78
N LEU A 9 -13.83 3.58 16.82
CA LEU A 9 -13.57 4.46 17.94
C LEU A 9 -14.86 5.15 18.38
N ALA A 10 -15.26 4.95 19.64
CA ALA A 10 -16.44 5.57 20.23
C ALA A 10 -16.15 6.06 21.66
N TYR A 11 -17.11 6.77 22.27
CA TYR A 11 -17.03 7.15 23.67
C TYR A 11 -16.88 5.93 24.60
N ARG A 12 -16.33 6.17 25.79
CA ARG A 12 -16.16 5.12 26.81
C ARG A 12 -17.52 4.57 27.25
N GLY A 13 -17.70 3.26 27.12
CA GLY A 13 -18.96 2.59 27.47
C GLY A 13 -20.02 2.63 26.38
N ALA A 14 -19.64 2.96 25.13
CA ALA A 14 -20.51 2.74 23.98
C ALA A 14 -20.97 1.28 23.90
N ASP A 15 -22.22 1.09 23.49
CA ASP A 15 -22.82 -0.23 23.37
C ASP A 15 -22.33 -0.99 22.13
N GLU A 16 -22.58 -2.30 22.10
CA GLU A 16 -22.25 -3.15 20.96
C GLU A 16 -23.01 -2.76 19.68
N ALA A 17 -24.16 -2.08 19.81
CA ALA A 17 -24.94 -1.62 18.67
C ALA A 17 -24.16 -0.54 17.88
N CYS A 18 -23.52 0.41 18.57
CA CYS A 18 -22.66 1.42 17.96
C CYS A 18 -21.54 0.79 17.12
N TYR A 19 -20.84 -0.21 17.67
CA TYR A 19 -19.77 -0.89 16.95
C TYR A 19 -20.29 -1.75 15.79
N THR A 20 -21.45 -2.39 15.95
CA THR A 20 -22.09 -3.17 14.89
C THR A 20 -22.46 -2.27 13.71
N GLU A 21 -23.09 -1.11 13.97
CA GLU A 21 -23.39 -0.11 12.95
C GLU A 21 -22.10 0.39 12.27
N GLY A 22 -21.04 0.63 13.04
CA GLY A 22 -19.72 1.01 12.51
C GLY A 22 -19.14 -0.02 11.55
N LYS A 23 -19.23 -1.32 11.89
CA LYS A 23 -18.78 -2.42 11.01
C LYS A 23 -19.59 -2.46 9.71
N GLU A 24 -20.91 -2.31 9.80
CA GLU A 24 -21.81 -2.29 8.64
C GLU A 24 -21.53 -1.10 7.72
N LYS A 25 -21.35 0.10 8.30
CA LYS A 25 -20.95 1.30 7.56
C LYS A 25 -19.64 1.07 6.82
N PHE A 26 -18.61 0.59 7.51
CA PHE A 26 -17.31 0.35 6.87
C PHE A 26 -17.39 -0.73 5.77
N GLY A 27 -18.20 -1.78 5.97
CA GLY A 27 -18.42 -2.83 4.97
C GLY A 27 -19.04 -2.32 3.65
N ARG A 28 -19.63 -1.13 3.62
CA ARG A 28 -20.10 -0.46 2.39
C ARG A 28 -18.96 0.23 1.63
N LEU A 29 -17.86 0.57 2.31
CA LEU A 29 -16.69 1.20 1.70
C LEU A 29 -15.75 0.16 1.08
N LEU A 30 -15.55 -0.97 1.77
CA LEU A 30 -14.67 -2.06 1.33
C LEU A 30 -15.28 -3.41 1.71
N GLU A 31 -15.14 -4.41 0.83
CA GLU A 31 -15.76 -5.72 1.03
C GLU A 31 -15.28 -6.37 2.34
N PRO A 32 -16.16 -6.98 3.15
CA PRO A 32 -15.81 -7.47 4.50
C PRO A 32 -14.62 -8.44 4.55
N GLN A 33 -14.43 -9.24 3.50
CA GLN A 33 -13.29 -10.18 3.39
C GLN A 33 -11.91 -9.49 3.35
N HIS A 34 -11.88 -8.21 2.95
CA HIS A 34 -10.69 -7.37 2.86
C HIS A 34 -10.46 -6.52 4.12
N VAL A 35 -11.31 -6.64 5.13
CA VAL A 35 -11.28 -5.79 6.33
C VAL A 35 -11.06 -6.65 7.57
N GLU A 36 -10.23 -6.15 8.48
CA GLU A 36 -10.03 -6.72 9.80
C GLU A 36 -10.21 -5.62 10.85
N PHE A 37 -11.11 -5.81 11.79
CA PHE A 37 -11.30 -4.86 12.89
C PHE A 37 -10.32 -5.18 14.01
N VAL A 38 -9.49 -4.22 14.41
CA VAL A 38 -8.39 -4.42 15.36
C VAL A 38 -8.33 -3.30 16.40
N ASP A 39 -7.76 -3.63 17.57
CA ASP A 39 -7.47 -2.64 18.61
C ASP A 39 -6.06 -2.04 18.52
N GLN A 40 -5.13 -2.76 17.89
CA GLN A 40 -3.71 -2.39 17.84
C GLN A 40 -3.23 -2.25 16.39
N GLN A 41 -2.32 -1.30 16.18
CA GLN A 41 -1.68 -0.98 14.90
C GLN A 41 -2.66 -0.84 13.70
N PRO A 42 -3.76 -0.09 13.82
CA PRO A 42 -4.67 0.14 12.69
C PRO A 42 -4.00 0.98 11.58
N GLU A 43 -4.47 0.82 10.33
CA GLU A 43 -4.21 1.79 9.26
C GLU A 43 -5.34 2.82 9.12
N VAL A 44 -6.56 2.44 9.53
CA VAL A 44 -7.73 3.32 9.51
C VAL A 44 -8.30 3.48 10.92
N LEU A 45 -8.52 4.72 11.33
CA LEU A 45 -9.25 5.09 12.53
C LEU A 45 -10.64 5.58 12.12
N PHE A 46 -11.68 4.80 12.41
CA PHE A 46 -13.06 5.17 12.12
C PHE A 46 -13.74 5.65 13.39
N PHE A 47 -13.95 6.97 13.46
CA PHE A 47 -14.64 7.66 14.53
C PHE A 47 -16.15 7.43 14.35
N LEU A 48 -16.81 6.94 15.40
CA LEU A 48 -18.24 6.67 15.45
C LEU A 48 -18.99 7.67 16.34
N SER A 49 -18.27 8.34 17.24
CA SER A 49 -18.81 9.37 18.14
C SER A 49 -17.70 10.26 18.71
N GLY A 50 -18.10 11.38 19.32
CA GLY A 50 -17.24 12.18 20.20
C GLY A 50 -16.82 11.42 21.46
N GLY A 51 -15.78 11.88 22.15
CA GLY A 51 -15.22 11.17 23.31
C GLY A 51 -14.31 9.99 22.94
N SER A 52 -13.96 9.89 21.65
CA SER A 52 -13.10 8.86 21.07
C SER A 52 -11.63 9.31 20.89
N GLU A 53 -11.33 10.57 21.19
CA GLU A 53 -10.08 11.27 20.89
C GLU A 53 -8.90 10.60 21.59
N ARG A 54 -9.05 10.27 22.88
CA ARG A 54 -8.01 9.58 23.66
C ARG A 54 -7.71 8.18 23.12
N GLY A 55 -8.74 7.45 22.71
CA GLY A 55 -8.59 6.11 22.12
C GLY A 55 -7.87 6.17 20.77
N ALA A 56 -8.15 7.20 19.97
CA ALA A 56 -7.47 7.46 18.71
C ALA A 56 -6.00 7.83 18.93
N ALA A 57 -5.73 8.80 19.81
CA ALA A 57 -4.40 9.30 20.09
C ALA A 57 -3.44 8.21 20.60
N ALA A 58 -3.96 7.27 21.40
CA ALA A 58 -3.19 6.12 21.89
C ALA A 58 -2.71 5.16 20.79
N CYS A 59 -3.24 5.26 19.57
CA CYS A 59 -2.88 4.40 18.44
C CYS A 59 -1.85 5.04 17.48
N LEU A 60 -1.54 6.32 17.67
CA LEU A 60 -0.73 7.10 16.73
C LEU A 60 0.77 6.88 16.98
N GLU A 61 1.50 6.56 15.92
CA GLU A 61 2.94 6.36 15.93
C GLU A 61 3.61 7.25 14.88
N ALA A 62 4.77 7.82 15.22
CA ALA A 62 5.55 8.65 14.30
C ALA A 62 6.01 7.86 13.06
N GLY A 63 6.05 8.53 11.90
CA GLY A 63 6.48 7.93 10.64
C GLY A 63 5.42 7.13 9.88
N ARG A 64 4.30 6.79 10.53
CA ARG A 64 3.14 6.12 9.89
C ARG A 64 2.22 7.12 9.18
N PHE A 65 1.33 6.56 8.38
CA PHE A 65 0.22 7.26 7.74
C PHE A 65 -1.09 6.68 8.26
N TYR A 66 -2.05 7.53 8.61
CA TYR A 66 -3.38 7.11 9.07
C TYR A 66 -4.49 7.72 8.22
N LEU A 67 -5.49 6.93 7.88
CA LEU A 67 -6.77 7.44 7.40
C LEU A 67 -7.73 7.60 8.56
N PHE A 68 -8.27 8.80 8.74
CA PHE A 68 -9.37 9.06 9.65
C PHE A 68 -10.67 9.11 8.86
N LEU A 69 -11.63 8.31 9.27
CA LEU A 69 -13.00 8.36 8.78
C LEU A 69 -13.88 8.86 9.91
N ALA A 70 -14.80 9.77 9.60
CA ALA A 70 -15.76 10.26 10.57
C ALA A 70 -17.14 10.39 9.94
N CYS A 71 -18.17 10.27 10.76
CA CYS A 71 -19.54 10.58 10.38
C CYS A 71 -19.88 12.02 10.82
N GLN A 72 -20.88 12.62 10.16
CA GLN A 72 -21.38 13.95 10.56
C GLN A 72 -22.17 13.89 11.88
N GLU A 73 -22.68 12.72 12.24
CA GLU A 73 -23.46 12.52 13.46
C GLU A 73 -22.59 12.24 14.70
N GLY A 74 -23.20 12.38 15.87
CA GLY A 74 -22.63 11.91 17.14
C GLY A 74 -21.35 12.63 17.57
N ASN A 75 -21.08 13.84 17.07
CA ASN A 75 -19.82 14.59 17.27
C ASN A 75 -18.56 13.83 16.79
N SER A 76 -18.72 12.85 15.91
CA SER A 76 -17.61 12.05 15.38
C SER A 76 -16.61 12.91 14.59
N TYR A 77 -17.10 13.79 13.72
CA TYR A 77 -16.23 14.65 12.92
C TYR A 77 -15.43 15.64 13.77
N ALA A 78 -16.03 16.20 14.82
CA ALA A 78 -15.34 17.09 15.75
C ALA A 78 -14.18 16.37 16.48
N ALA A 79 -14.43 15.15 16.97
CA ALA A 79 -13.40 14.31 17.58
C ALA A 79 -12.26 13.98 16.61
N ALA A 80 -12.60 13.61 15.38
CA ALA A 80 -11.60 13.32 14.35
C ALA A 80 -10.77 14.56 13.98
N LEU A 81 -11.39 15.75 13.97
CA LEU A 81 -10.71 17.01 13.69
C LEU A 81 -9.74 17.40 14.82
N GLU A 82 -10.11 17.19 16.09
CA GLU A 82 -9.22 17.41 17.23
C GLU A 82 -7.97 16.52 17.14
N VAL A 83 -8.17 15.23 16.86
CA VAL A 83 -7.04 14.29 16.69
C VAL A 83 -6.22 14.62 15.45
N LYS A 84 -6.86 15.10 14.37
CA LYS A 84 -6.16 15.58 13.17
C LYS A 84 -5.28 16.79 13.49
N ALA A 85 -5.76 17.75 14.29
CA ALA A 85 -4.95 18.88 14.73
C ALA A 85 -3.76 18.44 15.60
N TYR A 86 -3.96 17.45 16.47
CA TYR A 86 -2.86 16.82 17.22
C TYR A 86 -1.82 16.17 16.29
N CYS A 87 -2.25 15.43 15.25
CA CYS A 87 -1.35 14.86 14.25
C CYS A 87 -0.48 15.93 13.56
N GLU A 88 -1.06 17.06 13.18
CA GLU A 88 -0.30 18.16 12.57
C GLU A 88 0.78 18.71 13.51
N GLN A 89 0.45 18.89 14.80
CA GLN A 89 1.41 19.35 15.81
C GLN A 89 2.56 18.36 16.02
N GLN A 90 2.30 17.06 15.89
CA GLN A 90 3.28 15.98 16.07
C GLN A 90 3.99 15.58 14.77
N GLY A 91 3.66 16.19 13.62
CA GLY A 91 4.20 15.80 12.32
C GLY A 91 3.77 14.39 11.86
N ILE A 92 2.63 13.90 12.36
CA ILE A 92 2.08 12.59 11.99
C ILE A 92 1.19 12.76 10.76
N ARG A 93 1.52 12.01 9.70
CA ARG A 93 0.78 12.11 8.44
C ARG A 93 -0.59 11.46 8.58
N SER A 94 -1.64 12.21 8.29
CA SER A 94 -3.00 11.70 8.29
C SER A 94 -3.89 12.42 7.29
N VAL A 95 -4.96 11.77 6.87
CA VAL A 95 -6.04 12.35 6.05
C VAL A 95 -7.35 12.13 6.79
N LEU A 96 -8.20 13.15 6.87
CA LEU A 96 -9.56 13.05 7.41
C LEU A 96 -10.56 13.11 6.26
N LEU A 97 -11.44 12.13 6.18
CA LEU A 97 -12.55 12.09 5.22
C LEU A 97 -13.89 11.92 5.94
N ASP A 98 -14.93 12.52 5.37
CA ASP A 98 -16.30 12.25 5.75
C ASP A 98 -16.74 10.90 5.14
N TYR A 99 -17.27 10.01 5.97
CA TYR A 99 -17.83 8.72 5.56
C TYR A 99 -18.81 8.84 4.38
N ALA A 100 -19.67 9.86 4.38
CA ALA A 100 -20.75 10.01 3.41
C ALA A 100 -20.32 10.69 2.10
N GLU A 101 -19.09 11.24 2.05
CA GLU A 101 -18.59 11.93 0.88
C GLU A 101 -18.36 10.97 -0.30
N HIS A 102 -18.75 11.39 -1.51
CA HIS A 102 -18.69 10.56 -2.72
C HIS A 102 -17.27 9.98 -3.00
N GLY A 103 -16.21 10.72 -2.66
CA GLY A 103 -14.82 10.30 -2.88
C GLY A 103 -14.30 9.25 -1.88
N THR A 104 -14.94 9.10 -0.73
CA THR A 104 -14.40 8.33 0.40
C THR A 104 -14.23 6.85 0.08
N ARG A 105 -15.24 6.25 -0.56
CA ARG A 105 -15.16 4.85 -1.00
C ARG A 105 -13.99 4.61 -1.95
N GLY A 106 -13.78 5.51 -2.90
CA GLY A 106 -12.66 5.43 -3.84
C GLY A 106 -11.31 5.53 -3.11
N PHE A 107 -11.20 6.47 -2.17
CA PHE A 107 -9.98 6.66 -1.37
C PHE A 107 -9.64 5.42 -0.55
N VAL A 108 -10.62 4.82 0.16
CA VAL A 108 -10.41 3.59 0.94
C VAL A 108 -9.94 2.44 0.06
N ARG A 109 -10.53 2.26 -1.13
CA ARG A 109 -10.10 1.24 -2.09
C ARG A 109 -8.68 1.48 -2.61
N HIS A 110 -8.31 2.72 -2.90
CA HIS A 110 -6.95 3.06 -3.32
C HIS A 110 -5.95 2.83 -2.19
N LEU A 111 -6.27 3.24 -0.95
CA LEU A 111 -5.43 2.98 0.21
C LEU A 111 -5.18 1.47 0.37
N TYR A 112 -6.24 0.66 0.31
CA TYR A 112 -6.12 -0.80 0.35
C TYR A 112 -5.21 -1.33 -0.77
N ALA A 113 -5.42 -0.89 -2.01
CA ALA A 113 -4.60 -1.31 -3.15
C ALA A 113 -3.11 -0.92 -2.99
N VAL A 114 -2.83 0.28 -2.47
CA VAL A 114 -1.47 0.76 -2.18
C VAL A 114 -0.81 -0.10 -1.11
N LEU A 115 -1.49 -0.36 0.00
CA LEU A 115 -0.95 -1.21 1.07
C LEU A 115 -0.66 -2.63 0.56
N GLN A 116 -1.54 -3.19 -0.27
CA GLN A 116 -1.29 -4.48 -0.93
C GLN A 116 -0.12 -4.43 -1.91
N GLY A 117 0.05 -3.32 -2.63
CA GLY A 117 1.22 -3.07 -3.47
C GLY A 117 2.50 -3.08 -2.66
N LEU A 118 2.55 -2.29 -1.59
CA LEU A 118 3.71 -2.21 -0.70
C LEU A 118 4.05 -3.55 -0.06
N GLN A 119 3.04 -4.32 0.38
CA GLN A 119 3.28 -5.66 0.91
C GLN A 119 3.85 -6.60 -0.16
N ARG A 120 3.35 -6.55 -1.39
CA ARG A 120 3.87 -7.37 -2.50
C ARG A 120 5.31 -7.02 -2.87
N LEU A 121 5.73 -5.77 -2.66
CA LEU A 121 7.11 -5.33 -2.88
C LEU A 121 8.07 -5.85 -1.80
N GLN A 122 7.58 -6.06 -0.57
CA GLN A 122 8.43 -6.57 0.51
C GLN A 122 8.99 -7.95 0.17
N GLY A 123 10.30 -8.10 0.29
CA GLY A 123 11.01 -9.35 -0.01
C GLY A 123 11.30 -9.59 -1.49
N GLN A 124 10.83 -8.73 -2.39
CA GLN A 124 11.16 -8.83 -3.81
C GLN A 124 12.64 -8.58 -4.07
N ARG A 125 13.13 -9.16 -5.16
CA ARG A 125 14.50 -8.98 -5.65
C ARG A 125 14.45 -8.18 -6.95
N LEU A 126 15.15 -7.06 -6.99
CA LEU A 126 15.33 -6.27 -8.20
C LEU A 126 16.72 -6.57 -8.77
N GLY A 127 16.79 -7.07 -10.00
CA GLY A 127 18.05 -7.33 -10.70
C GLY A 127 18.53 -6.08 -11.43
N LEU A 128 19.80 -5.72 -11.26
CA LEU A 128 20.51 -4.71 -12.06
C LEU A 128 21.62 -5.41 -12.83
N LEU A 129 21.54 -5.39 -14.16
CA LEU A 129 22.58 -5.94 -15.03
C LEU A 129 23.57 -4.83 -15.44
N GLY A 130 24.85 -5.05 -15.15
CA GLY A 130 25.90 -4.04 -15.33
C GLY A 130 25.79 -2.89 -14.33
N ASN A 131 25.99 -1.67 -14.83
CA ASN A 131 25.94 -0.43 -14.06
C ASN A 131 24.89 0.52 -14.63
N VAL A 132 24.40 1.45 -13.80
CA VAL A 132 23.64 2.61 -14.27
C VAL A 132 24.54 3.44 -15.18
N SER A 133 24.02 3.90 -16.32
CA SER A 133 24.78 4.69 -17.28
C SER A 133 25.29 6.00 -16.66
N ASP A 134 26.54 6.37 -16.96
CA ASP A 134 27.24 7.51 -16.36
C ASP A 134 26.56 8.88 -16.60
N TRP A 135 25.75 8.99 -17.65
CA TRP A 135 25.00 10.22 -17.98
C TRP A 135 23.64 10.33 -17.26
N LEU A 136 23.24 9.31 -16.47
CA LEU A 136 21.96 9.30 -15.78
C LEU A 136 22.08 9.78 -14.34
N ILE A 137 21.56 10.98 -14.07
CA ILE A 137 21.68 11.66 -12.77
C ILE A 137 20.76 11.05 -11.69
N ALA A 138 19.54 10.62 -12.07
CA ALA A 138 18.50 10.18 -11.12
C ALA A 138 18.24 8.66 -11.12
N SER A 139 18.98 7.89 -11.92
CA SER A 139 18.72 6.45 -12.11
C SER A 139 19.48 5.57 -11.13
N ASN A 140 20.38 6.14 -10.32
CA ASN A 140 21.05 5.41 -9.27
C ASN A 140 20.20 5.45 -7.99
N ILE A 141 19.89 4.29 -7.42
CA ILE A 141 19.15 4.17 -6.16
C ILE A 141 20.00 3.35 -5.20
N ALA A 142 20.28 3.92 -4.03
CA ALA A 142 21.01 3.23 -2.98
C ALA A 142 20.26 1.93 -2.55
N PRO A 143 20.91 0.75 -2.58
CA PRO A 143 20.31 -0.52 -2.17
C PRO A 143 19.65 -0.46 -0.78
N GLU A 144 20.29 0.25 0.16
CA GLU A 144 19.84 0.38 1.54
C GLU A 144 18.52 1.16 1.62
N LEU A 145 18.34 2.15 0.75
CA LEU A 145 17.11 2.94 0.70
C LEU A 145 15.95 2.10 0.16
N LEU A 146 16.17 1.32 -0.90
CA LEU A 146 15.17 0.38 -1.43
C LEU A 146 14.74 -0.64 -0.39
N GLN A 147 15.72 -1.25 0.30
CA GLN A 147 15.45 -2.24 1.34
C GLN A 147 14.71 -1.62 2.53
N LYS A 148 15.11 -0.42 2.98
CA LYS A 148 14.50 0.27 4.13
C LYS A 148 13.09 0.79 3.83
N ARG A 149 12.82 1.27 2.62
CA ARG A 149 11.54 1.92 2.27
C ARG A 149 10.51 0.95 1.69
N LEU A 150 10.94 0.02 0.84
CA LEU A 150 10.05 -0.85 0.07
C LEU A 150 10.23 -2.33 0.42
N GLY A 151 11.28 -2.68 1.17
CA GLY A 151 11.59 -4.06 1.48
C GLY A 151 12.23 -4.82 0.32
N ILE A 152 12.64 -4.12 -0.76
CA ILE A 152 13.20 -4.71 -1.98
C ILE A 152 14.71 -4.87 -1.85
N ARG A 153 15.24 -6.03 -2.24
CA ARG A 153 16.68 -6.30 -2.35
C ARG A 153 17.17 -6.00 -3.76
N LEU A 154 18.08 -5.04 -3.90
CA LEU A 154 18.78 -4.80 -5.16
C LEU A 154 19.93 -5.80 -5.30
N ILE A 155 19.98 -6.50 -6.43
CA ILE A 155 20.99 -7.51 -6.75
C ILE A 155 21.63 -7.10 -8.05
N GLN A 156 22.89 -6.73 -7.96
CA GLN A 156 23.67 -6.33 -9.11
C GLN A 156 24.45 -7.52 -9.66
N ALA A 157 24.35 -7.77 -10.95
CA ALA A 157 25.13 -8.75 -11.69
C ALA A 157 25.91 -8.04 -12.78
N ALA A 158 27.23 -8.24 -12.82
CA ALA A 158 28.05 -7.67 -13.87
C ALA A 158 27.83 -8.42 -15.20
N TRP A 159 27.93 -7.73 -16.34
CA TRP A 159 27.66 -8.34 -17.66
C TRP A 159 28.54 -9.56 -17.93
N GLU A 160 29.77 -9.51 -17.44
CA GLU A 160 30.78 -10.56 -17.61
C GLU A 160 30.47 -11.83 -16.82
N THR A 161 29.56 -11.75 -15.85
CA THR A 161 29.12 -12.89 -15.04
C THR A 161 27.92 -13.63 -15.64
N LEU A 162 27.30 -13.06 -16.68
CA LEU A 162 26.16 -13.66 -17.35
C LEU A 162 26.63 -14.61 -18.46
N PRO A 163 25.91 -15.72 -18.69
CA PRO A 163 26.19 -16.60 -19.82
C PRO A 163 25.94 -15.86 -21.14
N ASP A 164 26.65 -16.28 -22.19
CA ASP A 164 26.40 -15.77 -23.54
C ASP A 164 24.99 -16.19 -23.99
N TYR A 165 24.17 -15.22 -24.39
CA TYR A 165 22.81 -15.48 -24.83
C TYR A 165 22.79 -16.29 -26.12
N ARG A 166 23.85 -16.25 -26.94
CA ARG A 166 23.92 -16.94 -28.24
C ARG A 166 23.88 -18.47 -28.10
N ASP A 167 24.29 -18.96 -26.93
CA ASP A 167 24.29 -20.38 -26.59
C ASP A 167 22.94 -20.85 -25.99
N GLN A 168 22.00 -19.93 -25.79
CA GLN A 168 20.68 -20.25 -25.24
C GLN A 168 19.71 -20.72 -26.33
N PRO A 169 18.75 -21.62 -26.00
CA PRO A 169 17.71 -22.01 -26.94
C PRO A 169 16.78 -20.85 -27.30
N VAL A 170 16.03 -20.93 -28.39
CA VAL A 170 15.01 -19.90 -28.70
C VAL A 170 13.77 -20.15 -27.83
N SER A 171 13.29 -19.14 -27.13
CA SER A 171 12.07 -19.20 -26.34
C SER A 171 10.83 -19.50 -27.20
N GLU A 172 10.28 -20.71 -27.05
CA GLU A 172 9.04 -21.11 -27.73
C GLU A 172 7.85 -20.25 -27.31
N GLU A 173 7.82 -19.80 -26.04
CA GLU A 173 6.76 -18.95 -25.52
C GLU A 173 6.73 -17.59 -26.22
N LEU A 174 7.91 -17.01 -26.46
CA LEU A 174 8.05 -15.76 -27.20
C LEU A 174 7.56 -15.92 -28.65
N LEU A 175 7.98 -16.97 -29.34
CA LEU A 175 7.52 -17.25 -30.71
C LEU A 175 6.00 -17.48 -30.77
N ARG A 176 5.42 -18.16 -29.78
CA ARG A 176 3.97 -18.37 -29.68
C ARG A 176 3.21 -17.08 -29.38
N THR A 177 3.82 -16.13 -28.69
CA THR A 177 3.18 -14.83 -28.41
C THR A 177 3.16 -13.96 -29.68
N PHE A 178 4.20 -14.04 -30.51
CA PHE A 178 4.37 -13.22 -31.71
C PHE A 178 4.22 -14.02 -33.01
N GLN A 179 3.23 -14.91 -33.10
CA GLN A 179 3.01 -15.79 -34.26
C GLN A 179 2.75 -15.08 -35.59
N GLN A 180 2.40 -13.79 -35.57
CA GLN A 180 2.15 -12.99 -36.78
C GLN A 180 3.43 -12.35 -37.36
N GLU A 181 4.54 -12.39 -36.61
CA GLU A 181 5.84 -11.88 -37.06
C GLU A 181 6.64 -12.99 -37.75
N ASP A 182 7.59 -12.61 -38.62
CA ASP A 182 8.52 -13.55 -39.22
C ASP A 182 9.39 -14.19 -38.12
N PRO A 183 9.36 -15.53 -37.92
CA PRO A 183 10.13 -16.20 -36.88
C PRO A 183 11.64 -15.95 -36.96
N THR A 184 12.18 -15.70 -38.16
CA THR A 184 13.61 -15.41 -38.33
C THR A 184 14.00 -14.06 -37.74
N SER A 185 13.08 -13.09 -37.69
CA SER A 185 13.31 -11.78 -37.08
C SER A 185 13.39 -11.83 -35.55
N LEU A 186 12.77 -12.85 -34.95
CA LEU A 186 12.70 -13.05 -33.49
C LEU A 186 13.68 -14.08 -32.95
N ALA A 187 14.42 -14.78 -33.83
CA ALA A 187 15.30 -15.87 -33.44
C ALA A 187 16.36 -15.43 -32.42
N GLU A 188 17.04 -14.30 -32.66
CA GLU A 188 18.06 -13.79 -31.74
C GLU A 188 17.44 -13.23 -30.45
N THR A 189 16.32 -12.52 -30.54
CA THR A 189 15.57 -12.01 -29.37
C THR A 189 15.10 -13.15 -28.48
N GLY A 190 14.59 -14.23 -29.07
CA GLY A 190 14.09 -15.38 -28.34
C GLY A 190 15.17 -16.12 -27.55
N LYS A 191 16.46 -15.98 -27.90
CA LYS A 191 17.57 -16.53 -27.12
C LYS A 191 17.84 -15.77 -25.83
N VAL A 192 17.51 -14.47 -25.79
CA VAL A 192 17.68 -13.63 -24.59
C VAL A 192 16.58 -13.88 -23.56
N CYS A 193 15.39 -14.29 -24.00
CA CYS A 193 14.19 -14.47 -23.16
C CYS A 193 13.98 -15.93 -22.71
N THR A 194 15.07 -16.64 -22.41
CA THR A 194 15.06 -18.06 -22.04
C THR A 194 14.77 -18.33 -20.57
#